data_AF-A0A2T4TK59-F1
#
_entry.id   AF-A0A2T4TK59-F1
#
_cell.length_a   1.000
_cell.length_b   1.000
_cell.length_c   1.000
_cell.angle_alpha   90.00
_cell.angle_beta   90.00
_cell.angle_gamma   90.00
#
_symmetry.space_group_name_H-M   'P 1'
#
loop_
_entity.id
_entity.type
_entity.pdbx_description
1 polymer ?
#
loop_
_entity_poly.entity_id
_entity_poly.type
_entity_poly.pdbx_seq_one_letter_code
_entity_poly.pdbx_strand_id
1 'polypeptide(L)'
;MEKVEKFKSLCQELQKRKLDLDKEVNNYVNIATNLNKIGIYVIQNGIVDINSQLNDETKLKIEDYLHEVEGKVKEQADWIKERQNAFNEALTEIKGVLQKYLPQSFLDYSIKEIQNIAMYNDLLAIERGESIINDIKSSLKTD
;
A
#
# COMPACT_ATOMS: atom_id res chain seq x y z
N MET A 1 -15.14 -1.97 17.75
CA MET A 1 -13.77 -1.51 17.49
C MET A 1 -13.77 -0.94 16.10
N GLU A 2 -14.27 0.28 15.96
CA GLU A 2 -14.61 0.87 14.66
C GLU A 2 -13.38 1.16 13.82
N LYS A 3 -12.27 1.57 14.45
CA LYS A 3 -11.01 1.89 13.76
C LYS A 3 -10.36 0.64 13.21
N VAL A 4 -10.46 -0.47 13.94
CA VAL A 4 -10.04 -1.79 13.46
C VAL A 4 -10.83 -2.22 12.22
N GLU A 5 -12.15 -2.08 12.23
CA GLU A 5 -12.98 -2.42 11.05
C GLU A 5 -12.65 -1.55 9.83
N LYS A 6 -12.45 -0.24 10.03
CA LYS A 6 -12.00 0.67 8.98
C LYS A 6 -10.67 0.21 8.37
N PHE A 7 -9.69 -0.13 9.19
CA PHE A 7 -8.39 -0.59 8.72
C PHE A 7 -8.49 -1.92 7.94
N LYS A 8 -9.31 -2.87 8.40
CA LYS A 8 -9.56 -4.13 7.69
C LYS A 8 -10.22 -3.90 6.32
N SER A 9 -11.17 -2.98 6.23
CA SER A 9 -11.80 -2.60 4.95
C SER A 9 -10.76 -2.07 3.96
N LEU A 10 -9.87 -1.19 4.41
CA LEU A 10 -8.76 -0.69 3.57
C LEU A 10 -7.82 -1.82 3.12
N CYS A 11 -7.56 -2.82 3.97
CA CYS A 11 -6.77 -4.00 3.58
C CYS A 11 -7.45 -4.86 2.50
N GLN A 12 -8.79 -4.93 2.49
CA GLN A 12 -9.54 -5.61 1.44
C GLN A 12 -9.52 -4.80 0.13
N GLU A 13 -9.60 -3.48 0.20
CA GLU A 13 -9.45 -2.60 -0.97
C GLU A 13 -8.05 -2.71 -1.59
N LEU A 14 -7.00 -2.90 -0.78
CA LEU A 14 -5.64 -3.14 -1.28
C LEU A 14 -5.58 -4.34 -2.24
N GLN A 15 -6.26 -5.43 -1.92
CA GLN A 15 -6.27 -6.63 -2.77
C GLN A 15 -6.89 -6.34 -4.13
N LYS A 16 -7.94 -5.52 -4.18
CA LYS A 16 -8.57 -5.07 -5.43
C LYS A 16 -7.64 -4.13 -6.20
N ARG A 17 -7.09 -3.11 -5.53
CA ARG A 17 -6.15 -2.14 -6.13
C ARG A 17 -4.90 -2.83 -6.69
N LYS A 18 -4.36 -3.84 -6.01
CA LYS A 18 -3.22 -4.63 -6.50
C LYS A 18 -3.54 -5.33 -7.83
N LEU A 19 -4.72 -5.93 -7.94
CA LEU A 19 -5.17 -6.60 -9.16
C LEU A 19 -5.29 -5.60 -10.34
N ASP A 20 -5.73 -4.38 -10.07
CA ASP A 20 -5.85 -3.34 -11.08
C ASP A 20 -4.47 -2.77 -11.47
N LEU A 21 -3.58 -2.54 -10.51
CA LEU A 21 -2.18 -2.18 -10.75
C LEU A 21 -1.43 -3.23 -11.59
N ASP A 22 -1.63 -4.51 -11.34
CA ASP A 22 -0.99 -5.58 -12.13
C ASP A 22 -1.44 -5.53 -13.61
N LYS A 23 -2.69 -5.10 -13.89
CA LYS A 23 -3.17 -4.87 -15.26
C LYS A 23 -2.55 -3.60 -15.86
N GLU A 24 -2.43 -2.52 -15.08
CA GLU A 24 -1.85 -1.27 -15.54
C GLU A 24 -0.35 -1.37 -15.80
N VAL A 25 0.41 -2.09 -14.96
CA VAL A 25 1.84 -2.36 -15.16
C VAL A 25 2.09 -3.11 -16.46
N ASN A 26 1.22 -4.05 -16.84
CA ASN A 26 1.32 -4.72 -18.15
C ASN A 26 1.14 -3.75 -19.32
N ASN A 27 0.28 -2.73 -19.18
CA ASN A 27 0.19 -1.65 -20.17
C ASN A 27 1.49 -0.81 -20.18
N TYR A 28 2.05 -0.46 -19.02
CA TYR A 28 3.30 0.30 -18.96
C TYR A 28 4.50 -0.46 -19.53
N VAL A 29 4.62 -1.76 -19.31
CA VAL A 29 5.66 -2.61 -19.91
C VAL A 29 5.52 -2.66 -21.43
N ASN A 30 4.28 -2.80 -21.94
CA ASN A 30 4.03 -2.76 -23.38
C ASN A 30 4.39 -1.40 -24.00
N ILE A 31 4.11 -0.30 -23.28
CA ILE A 31 4.43 1.06 -23.72
C ILE A 31 5.94 1.31 -23.69
N ALA A 32 6.63 0.97 -22.61
CA ALA A 32 8.10 1.05 -22.52
C ALA A 32 8.76 0.22 -23.63
N THR A 33 8.20 -0.94 -23.94
CA THR A 33 8.64 -1.77 -25.07
C THR A 33 8.41 -1.07 -26.41
N ASN A 34 7.29 -0.37 -26.61
CA ASN A 34 7.02 0.38 -27.83
C ASN A 34 7.89 1.64 -27.95
N LEU A 35 8.12 2.38 -26.87
CA LEU A 35 9.07 3.50 -26.82
C LEU A 35 10.51 3.02 -27.07
N ASN A 36 10.89 1.86 -26.54
CA ASN A 36 12.18 1.24 -26.83
C ASN A 36 12.27 0.79 -28.29
N LYS A 37 11.19 0.25 -28.90
CA LYS A 37 11.16 -0.01 -30.36
C LYS A 37 11.34 1.25 -31.19
N ILE A 38 10.77 2.38 -30.76
CA ILE A 38 10.98 3.69 -31.39
C ILE A 38 12.43 4.17 -31.17
N GLY A 39 13.03 3.88 -30.01
CA GLY A 39 14.42 4.21 -29.70
C GLY A 39 15.48 3.30 -30.37
N ILE A 40 15.12 2.06 -30.73
CA ILE A 40 15.97 1.11 -31.47
C ILE A 40 15.84 1.35 -32.99
N TYR A 41 15.95 2.61 -33.43
CA TYR A 41 16.31 2.92 -34.82
C TYR A 41 17.68 3.60 -34.91
N VAL A 42 18.59 3.23 -34.00
CA VAL A 42 19.96 3.75 -33.94
C VAL A 42 20.95 2.61 -33.68
N ILE A 43 21.07 1.65 -34.62
CA ILE A 43 22.30 0.86 -34.75
C ILE A 43 22.61 0.67 -36.24
N GLN A 44 23.21 1.70 -36.85
CA GLN A 44 24.22 1.50 -37.89
C GLN A 44 25.11 2.74 -38.13
N ASN A 45 24.70 3.98 -37.78
CA ASN A 45 25.43 5.20 -38.21
C ASN A 45 25.65 6.32 -37.16
N GLY A 46 25.69 6.04 -35.84
CA GLY A 46 26.04 7.03 -34.79
C GLY A 46 24.86 7.48 -33.92
N ILE A 47 25.15 8.12 -32.77
CA ILE A 47 24.16 8.53 -31.77
C ILE A 47 23.25 9.62 -32.37
N VAL A 48 21.98 9.31 -32.55
CA VAL A 48 20.94 10.27 -32.92
C VAL A 48 20.19 10.67 -31.65
N ASP A 49 20.09 11.97 -31.38
CA ASP A 49 19.16 12.50 -30.38
C ASP A 49 17.72 12.34 -30.90
N ILE A 50 17.06 11.27 -30.47
CA ILE A 50 15.72 10.89 -30.95
C ILE A 50 14.68 11.98 -30.64
N ASN A 51 14.88 12.79 -29.59
CA ASN A 51 13.97 13.90 -29.27
C ASN A 51 13.92 14.97 -30.38
N SER A 52 15.00 15.11 -31.16
CA SER A 52 15.04 16.01 -32.31
C SER A 52 14.25 15.51 -33.54
N GLN A 53 13.89 14.22 -33.56
CA GLN A 53 13.20 13.56 -34.68
C GLN A 53 11.74 13.19 -34.39
N LEU A 54 11.31 13.25 -33.12
CA LEU A 54 9.90 13.08 -32.77
C LEU A 54 9.08 14.28 -33.26
N ASN A 55 7.98 14.00 -33.96
CA ASN A 55 7.00 15.03 -34.30
C ASN A 55 6.27 15.52 -33.03
N ASP A 56 5.71 16.72 -33.11
CA ASP A 56 5.05 17.37 -31.97
C ASP A 56 3.88 16.55 -31.44
N GLU A 57 3.15 15.84 -32.32
CA GLU A 57 2.06 14.95 -31.92
C GLU A 57 2.54 13.79 -31.03
N THR A 58 3.70 13.20 -31.32
CA THR A 58 4.26 12.11 -30.52
C THR A 58 4.80 12.63 -29.19
N LYS A 59 5.39 13.82 -29.17
CA LYS A 59 5.84 14.48 -27.93
C LYS A 59 4.66 14.78 -27.00
N LEU A 60 3.59 15.37 -27.53
CA LEU A 60 2.36 15.64 -26.79
C LEU A 60 1.75 14.35 -26.20
N LYS A 61 1.67 13.28 -26.99
CA LYS A 61 1.20 11.98 -26.48
C LYS A 61 2.06 11.49 -25.32
N ILE A 62 3.39 11.57 -25.43
CA ILE A 62 4.30 11.17 -24.35
C ILE A 62 4.08 12.04 -23.09
N GLU A 63 3.93 13.35 -23.24
CA GLU A 63 3.67 14.27 -22.13
C GLU A 63 2.34 14.00 -21.44
N ASP A 64 1.25 13.78 -22.20
CA ASP A 64 -0.06 13.43 -21.67
C ASP A 64 0.01 12.13 -20.86
N TYR A 65 0.72 11.12 -21.38
CA TYR A 65 0.91 9.86 -20.67
C TYR A 65 1.75 10.01 -19.39
N LEU A 66 2.81 10.82 -19.41
CA LEU A 66 3.62 11.08 -18.22
C LEU A 66 2.79 11.76 -17.12
N HIS A 67 1.91 12.70 -17.48
CA HIS A 67 0.98 13.31 -16.54
C HIS A 67 -0.03 12.30 -15.98
N GLU A 68 -0.55 11.38 -16.79
CA GLU A 68 -1.44 10.32 -16.32
C GLU A 68 -0.73 9.42 -15.29
N VAL A 69 0.52 9.02 -15.57
CA VAL A 69 1.34 8.23 -14.65
C VAL A 69 1.58 8.98 -13.34
N GLU A 70 1.96 10.26 -13.42
CA GLU A 70 2.21 11.09 -12.24
C GLU A 70 0.96 11.17 -11.34
N GLY A 71 -0.21 11.38 -11.95
CA GLY A 71 -1.49 11.41 -11.24
C GLY A 71 -1.77 10.11 -10.49
N LYS A 72 -1.58 8.96 -11.14
CA LYS A 72 -1.79 7.64 -10.52
C LYS A 72 -0.78 7.37 -9.40
N VAL A 73 0.49 7.67 -9.61
CA VAL A 73 1.54 7.51 -8.57
C VAL A 73 1.18 8.33 -7.33
N LYS A 74 0.72 9.57 -7.52
CA LYS A 74 0.28 10.43 -6.43
C LYS A 74 -0.93 9.85 -5.69
N GLU A 75 -1.93 9.35 -6.40
CA GLU A 75 -3.10 8.70 -5.80
C GLU A 75 -2.69 7.50 -4.94
N GLN A 76 -1.81 6.63 -5.45
CA GLN A 76 -1.32 5.48 -4.69
C GLN A 76 -0.52 5.91 -3.45
N ALA A 77 0.31 6.95 -3.57
CA ALA A 77 1.07 7.48 -2.44
C ALA A 77 0.16 8.03 -1.33
N ASP A 78 -0.92 8.73 -1.70
CA ASP A 78 -1.89 9.27 -0.74
C ASP A 78 -2.71 8.15 -0.08
N TRP A 79 -3.10 7.13 -0.84
CA TRP A 79 -3.77 5.95 -0.29
C TRP A 79 -2.86 5.16 0.68
N ILE A 80 -1.57 5.02 0.38
CA ILE A 80 -0.60 4.39 1.31
C ILE A 80 -0.55 5.15 2.63
N LYS A 81 -0.53 6.49 2.60
CA LYS A 81 -0.58 7.32 3.81
C LYS A 81 -1.87 7.12 4.59
N GLU A 82 -3.02 7.08 3.91
CA GLU A 82 -4.32 6.84 4.54
C GLU A 82 -4.33 5.49 5.27
N ARG A 83 -3.86 4.43 4.60
CA ARG A 83 -3.76 3.09 5.20
C ARG A 83 -2.82 3.06 6.41
N GLN A 84 -1.68 3.74 6.34
CA GLN A 84 -0.74 3.86 7.45
C GLN A 84 -1.39 4.56 8.66
N ASN A 85 -2.16 5.63 8.41
CA ASN A 85 -2.89 6.34 9.46
C ASN A 85 -3.98 5.45 10.07
N ALA A 86 -4.74 4.73 9.25
CA ALA A 86 -5.77 3.81 9.72
C ALA A 86 -5.17 2.67 10.58
N PHE A 87 -3.99 2.15 10.22
CA PHE A 87 -3.27 1.19 11.05
C PHE A 87 -2.94 1.76 12.44
N ASN A 88 -2.36 2.97 12.48
CA ASN A 88 -2.01 3.63 13.74
C ASN A 88 -3.25 3.89 14.63
N GLU A 89 -4.36 4.28 14.01
CA GLU A 89 -5.66 4.45 14.67
C GLU A 89 -6.17 3.13 15.27
N ALA A 90 -6.12 2.04 14.50
CA ALA A 90 -6.52 0.71 14.92
C ALA A 90 -5.65 0.17 16.08
N LEU A 91 -4.33 0.34 15.98
CA LEU A 91 -3.38 -0.04 17.06
C LEU A 91 -3.66 0.74 18.33
N THR A 92 -3.96 2.04 18.22
CA THR A 92 -4.31 2.89 19.36
C THR A 92 -5.61 2.42 20.03
N GLU A 93 -6.62 2.02 19.25
CA GLU A 93 -7.86 1.46 19.77
C GLU A 93 -7.62 0.15 20.53
N ILE A 94 -6.85 -0.78 19.95
CA ILE A 94 -6.45 -2.04 20.59
C ILE A 94 -5.74 -1.77 21.91
N LYS A 95 -4.75 -0.88 21.92
CA LYS A 95 -4.02 -0.47 23.13
C LYS A 95 -4.98 0.05 24.20
N GLY A 96 -5.91 0.92 23.82
CA GLY A 96 -6.91 1.47 24.74
C GLY A 96 -7.87 0.44 25.32
N VAL A 97 -8.17 -0.63 24.57
CA VAL A 97 -8.96 -1.77 25.09
C VAL A 97 -8.12 -2.60 26.05
N LEU A 98 -6.91 -3.01 25.65
CA LEU A 98 -6.02 -3.86 26.45
C LEU A 98 -5.65 -3.22 27.79
N GLN A 99 -5.43 -1.89 27.80
CA GLN A 99 -5.09 -1.15 29.02
C GLN A 99 -6.17 -1.23 30.12
N LYS A 100 -7.43 -1.54 29.76
CA LYS A 100 -8.51 -1.71 30.74
C LYS A 100 -8.43 -3.03 31.49
N TYR A 101 -7.74 -4.03 30.93
CA TYR A 101 -7.74 -5.39 31.43
C TYR A 101 -6.35 -5.90 31.85
N LEU A 102 -5.29 -5.33 31.28
CA LEU A 102 -3.92 -5.80 31.49
C LEU A 102 -3.12 -4.85 32.39
N PRO A 103 -2.28 -5.38 33.30
CA PRO A 103 -1.21 -4.61 33.92
C PRO A 103 -0.24 -4.05 32.87
N GLN A 104 0.43 -2.94 33.20
CA GLN A 104 1.29 -2.21 32.26
C GLN A 104 2.37 -3.09 31.60
N SER A 105 3.02 -3.99 32.35
CA SER A 105 4.04 -4.89 31.80
C SER A 105 3.51 -5.84 30.72
N PHE A 106 2.30 -6.38 30.90
CA PHE A 106 1.64 -7.25 29.93
C PHE A 106 1.08 -6.47 28.74
N LEU A 107 0.62 -5.24 28.98
CA LEU A 107 0.25 -4.31 27.91
C LEU A 107 1.45 -4.03 27.00
N ASP A 108 2.60 -3.67 27.57
CA ASP A 108 3.80 -3.35 26.81
C ASP A 108 4.29 -4.55 25.99
N TYR A 109 4.26 -5.75 26.58
CA TYR A 109 4.57 -6.99 25.87
C TYR A 109 3.62 -7.22 24.68
N SER A 110 2.31 -7.13 24.90
CA SER A 110 1.30 -7.34 23.86
C SER A 110 1.45 -6.34 22.71
N ILE A 111 1.67 -5.06 23.02
CA ILE A 111 1.86 -4.02 21.99
C ILE A 111 3.15 -4.27 21.20
N LYS A 112 4.24 -4.67 21.87
CA LYS A 112 5.49 -5.01 21.18
C LYS A 112 5.33 -6.21 20.25
N GLU A 113 4.59 -7.23 20.67
CA GLU A 113 4.27 -8.39 19.83
C GLU A 113 3.51 -7.97 18.56
N ILE A 114 2.46 -7.16 18.72
CA ILE A 114 1.68 -6.62 17.59
C ILE A 114 2.58 -5.80 16.65
N GLN A 115 3.43 -4.93 17.18
CA GLN A 115 4.36 -4.11 16.38
C GLN A 115 5.38 -4.95 15.63
N ASN A 116 5.90 -6.03 16.23
CA ASN A 116 6.82 -6.94 15.55
C ASN A 116 6.15 -7.65 14.37
N ILE A 117 4.87 -8.03 14.51
CA ILE A 117 4.10 -8.62 13.40
C ILE A 117 3.86 -7.59 12.30
N ALA A 118 3.57 -6.34 12.68
CA ALA A 118 3.32 -5.24 11.74
C ALA A 118 4.53 -4.94 10.83
N MET A 119 5.75 -5.29 11.25
CA MET A 119 6.93 -5.21 10.38
C MET A 119 6.80 -6.03 9.08
N TYR A 120 5.95 -7.06 9.08
CA TYR A 120 5.75 -7.96 7.94
C TYR A 120 4.32 -7.94 7.42
N ASN A 121 3.34 -7.80 8.30
CA ASN A 121 1.93 -7.86 7.93
C ASN A 121 1.06 -7.09 8.94
N ASP A 122 0.62 -5.91 8.55
CA ASP A 122 -0.21 -5.05 9.39
C ASP A 122 -1.61 -5.64 9.66
N LEU A 123 -2.18 -6.40 8.72
CA LEU A 123 -3.48 -7.06 8.93
C LEU A 123 -3.37 -8.12 10.02
N LEU A 124 -2.36 -8.99 9.91
CA LEU A 124 -2.10 -10.03 10.90
C LEU A 124 -1.79 -9.43 12.28
N ALA A 125 -1.12 -8.28 12.32
CA ALA A 125 -0.83 -7.56 13.57
C ALA A 125 -2.13 -7.13 14.27
N ILE A 126 -3.07 -6.56 13.53
CA ILE A 126 -4.36 -6.13 14.07
C ILE A 126 -5.22 -7.33 14.49
N GLU A 127 -5.26 -8.40 13.68
CA GLU A 127 -5.95 -9.65 14.02
C GLU A 127 -5.38 -10.29 15.29
N ARG A 128 -4.06 -10.21 15.49
CA ARG A 128 -3.42 -10.67 16.73
C ARG A 128 -3.88 -9.86 17.93
N GLY A 129 -3.96 -8.54 17.80
CA GLY A 129 -4.47 -7.69 18.87
C GLY A 129 -5.93 -7.98 19.25
N GLU A 130 -6.78 -8.27 18.27
CA GLU A 130 -8.14 -8.75 18.51
C GLU A 130 -8.19 -10.11 19.20
N SER A 131 -7.34 -11.05 18.78
CA SER A 131 -7.23 -12.37 19.42
C SER A 131 -6.92 -12.22 20.91
N ILE A 132 -5.93 -11.39 21.28
CA ILE A 132 -5.57 -11.15 22.68
C ILE A 132 -6.77 -10.58 23.45
N ILE A 133 -7.49 -9.61 22.87
CA ILE A 133 -8.69 -9.03 23.50
C ILE A 133 -9.78 -10.10 23.71
N ASN A 134 -9.98 -10.98 22.74
CA ASN A 134 -10.99 -12.03 22.80
C ASN A 134 -10.64 -13.11 23.83
N ASP A 135 -9.35 -13.47 23.94
CA ASP A 135 -8.86 -14.41 24.93
C ASP A 135 -9.13 -13.88 26.35
N ILE A 136 -8.76 -12.61 26.61
CA ILE A 136 -9.01 -11.94 27.89
C ILE A 136 -10.51 -11.93 28.22
N LYS A 137 -11.36 -11.51 27.26
CA LYS A 137 -12.81 -11.45 27.47
C LYS A 137 -13.42 -12.83 27.72
N SER A 138 -12.87 -13.87 27.11
CA SER A 138 -13.34 -15.25 27.29
C SER A 138 -12.99 -15.75 28.68
N SER A 139 -11.76 -15.51 29.15
CA SER A 139 -11.33 -15.85 30.51
C SER A 139 -12.14 -15.14 31.60
N LEU A 140 -12.61 -13.92 31.35
CA LEU A 140 -13.43 -13.15 32.30
C LEU A 140 -14.90 -13.60 32.36
N LYS A 141 -15.38 -14.41 31.41
CA LYS A 141 -16.76 -14.94 31.40
C LYS A 141 -16.90 -16.30 32.10
N THR A 142 -15.79 -16.91 32.45
CA THR A 142 -15.72 -18.24 33.09
C THR A 142 -15.69 -18.20 34.61
N ASP A 143 -15.79 -17.01 35.21
CA ASP A 143 -15.96 -16.77 36.66
C ASP A 143 -17.40 -16.32 36.96
#